data_AF-F0NPW0-F1
#
_entry.id   AF-F0NPW0-F1
#
_cell.length_a   1.000
_cell.length_b   1.000
_cell.length_c   1.000
_cell.angle_alpha   90.00
_cell.angle_beta   90.00
_cell.angle_gamma   90.00
#
_symmetry.space_group_name_H-M   'P 1'
#
loop_
_entity.id
_entity.type
_entity.pdbx_description
1 polymer ?
#
loop_
_entity_poly.entity_id
_entity_poly.type
_entity_poly.pdbx_seq_one_letter_code
_entity_poly.pdbx_strand_id
1 'polypeptide(L)'
;MNKRRAKGKSHSIRPARAGAPKWVRLTREEVEMLVEELVKRGYTPSMIGIILRDQYGIPLVRQIVGKKVTQILEERGLAPQIPEDLFNLIRKAVNIRRHINEYPRDKTAKKGLEEVESKIRRLARYYKGVGKLPQEWAYDPAKAELLVAGAS
;
A
#
# COMPACT_ATOMS: atom_id res chain seq x y z
N MET A 1 -8.89 -21.24 -5.43
CA MET A 1 -7.70 -22.05 -5.81
C MET A 1 -6.83 -22.31 -4.58
N ASN A 2 -6.91 -23.54 -4.08
CA ASN A 2 -6.14 -24.21 -3.03
C ASN A 2 -5.35 -23.35 -2.03
N LYS A 3 -6.04 -22.86 -1.00
CA LYS A 3 -5.45 -22.41 0.28
C LYS A 3 -4.95 -23.63 1.08
N ARG A 4 -4.00 -24.42 0.55
CA ARG A 4 -3.17 -25.27 1.41
C ARG A 4 -2.03 -24.40 1.91
N ARG A 5 -2.32 -23.51 2.86
CA ARG A 5 -1.35 -22.61 3.49
C ARG A 5 -1.57 -22.64 5.00
N ALA A 6 -0.47 -22.59 5.75
CA ALA A 6 -0.48 -22.50 7.20
C ALA A 6 -1.48 -21.42 7.66
N LYS A 7 -2.29 -21.74 8.67
CA LYS A 7 -3.30 -20.83 9.26
C LYS A 7 -2.61 -19.85 10.21
N GLY A 8 -1.76 -18.98 9.67
CA GLY A 8 -1.06 -17.95 10.44
C GLY A 8 -2.06 -17.01 11.14
N LYS A 9 -1.82 -16.73 12.42
CA LYS A 9 -2.63 -15.83 13.26
C LYS A 9 -1.94 -14.50 13.59
N SER A 10 -0.74 -14.26 13.06
CA SER A 10 0.02 -13.03 13.31
C SER A 10 -0.72 -11.81 12.76
N HIS A 11 -1.02 -10.86 13.64
CA HIS A 11 -1.61 -9.57 13.30
C HIS A 11 -1.30 -8.57 14.42
N SER A 12 -1.31 -7.27 14.08
CA SER A 12 -1.17 -6.22 15.08
C SER A 12 -2.48 -6.04 15.86
N ILE A 13 -2.42 -6.09 17.19
CA ILE A 13 -3.55 -5.76 18.06
C ILE A 13 -3.38 -4.30 18.51
N ARG A 14 -4.40 -3.48 18.27
CA ARG A 14 -4.38 -2.07 18.68
C ARG A 14 -4.68 -1.96 20.18
N PRO A 15 -4.09 -0.98 20.88
CA PRO A 15 -4.45 -0.71 22.27
C PRO A 15 -5.93 -0.31 22.37
N ALA A 16 -6.59 -0.75 23.45
CA ALA A 16 -8.01 -0.49 23.70
C ALA A 16 -8.33 0.99 23.96
N ARG A 17 -7.31 1.83 24.19
CA ARG A 17 -7.48 3.25 24.54
C ARG A 17 -8.09 4.06 23.39
N ALA A 18 -9.13 4.82 23.70
CA ALA A 18 -9.67 5.86 22.83
C ALA A 18 -9.07 7.22 23.23
N GLY A 19 -7.98 7.63 22.58
CA GLY A 19 -7.37 8.95 22.78
C GLY A 19 -5.86 8.97 22.57
N ALA A 20 -5.32 10.18 22.35
CA ALA A 20 -3.88 10.38 22.19
C ALA A 20 -3.12 9.94 23.46
N PRO A 21 -1.97 9.26 23.34
CA PRO A 21 -1.13 8.95 24.48
C PRO A 21 -0.61 10.24 25.14
N LYS A 22 -0.58 10.28 26.49
CA LYS A 22 -0.17 11.47 27.27
C LYS A 22 1.26 11.97 26.96
N TRP A 23 2.13 11.10 26.44
CA TRP A 23 3.52 11.41 26.13
C TRP A 23 3.70 12.00 24.73
N VAL A 24 2.69 11.89 23.86
CA VAL A 24 2.70 12.56 22.56
C VAL A 24 2.28 14.01 22.78
N ARG A 25 3.24 14.92 22.68
CA ARG A 25 3.01 16.38 22.81
C ARG A 25 2.62 17.06 21.50
N LEU A 26 2.75 16.35 20.38
CA LEU A 26 2.49 16.87 19.05
C LEU A 26 1.01 17.18 18.87
N THR A 27 0.74 18.36 18.34
CA THR A 27 -0.59 18.82 17.96
C THR A 27 -1.05 18.13 16.68
N ARG A 28 -2.35 18.22 16.40
CA ARG A 28 -2.94 17.66 15.18
C ARG A 28 -2.30 18.22 13.91
N GLU A 29 -2.05 19.52 13.88
CA GLU A 29 -1.51 20.24 12.73
C GLU A 29 -0.07 19.81 12.44
N GLU A 30 0.76 19.68 13.47
CA GLU A 30 2.13 19.18 13.34
C GLU A 30 2.17 17.76 12.76
N VAL A 31 1.28 16.88 13.19
CA VAL A 31 1.21 15.51 12.65
C VAL A 31 0.78 15.51 11.18
N GLU A 32 -0.17 16.37 10.78
CA GLU A 32 -0.57 16.50 9.37
C GLU A 32 0.58 17.04 8.50
N MET A 33 1.30 18.07 8.97
CA MET A 33 2.47 18.61 8.27
C MET A 33 3.58 17.56 8.12
N LEU A 34 3.81 16.76 9.16
CA LEU A 34 4.84 15.74 9.14
C LEU A 34 4.48 14.59 8.17
N VAL A 35 3.21 14.22 8.09
CA VAL A 35 2.73 13.27 7.08
C VAL A 35 2.97 13.84 5.68
N GLU A 36 2.65 15.11 5.45
CA GLU A 36 2.87 15.77 4.16
C GLU A 36 4.36 15.78 3.76
N GLU A 37 5.25 16.12 4.70
CA GLU A 37 6.68 16.11 4.45
C GLU A 37 7.19 14.72 4.06
N LEU A 38 6.78 13.68 4.77
CA LEU A 38 7.19 12.31 4.47
C LEU A 38 6.69 11.83 3.10
N VAL A 39 5.51 12.27 2.67
CA VAL A 39 4.99 11.94 1.33
C VAL A 39 5.80 12.64 0.24
N LYS A 40 6.15 13.92 0.45
CA LYS A 40 6.99 14.68 -0.49
C LYS A 40 8.39 14.07 -0.62
N ARG A 41 8.90 13.44 0.45
CA ARG A 41 10.13 12.64 0.42
C ARG A 41 9.99 11.29 -0.33
N GLY A 42 8.77 10.92 -0.75
CA GLY A 42 8.50 9.70 -1.53
C GLY A 42 8.14 8.46 -0.70
N TYR A 43 7.89 8.60 0.61
CA TYR A 43 7.51 7.45 1.43
C TYR A 43 6.07 7.01 1.18
N THR A 44 5.83 5.70 1.19
CA THR A 44 4.47 5.16 1.04
C THR A 44 3.64 5.32 2.31
N PRO A 45 2.29 5.37 2.23
CA PRO A 45 1.42 5.51 3.41
C PRO A 45 1.69 4.48 4.51
N SER A 46 2.01 3.24 4.13
CA SER A 46 2.37 2.18 5.08
C SER A 46 3.73 2.44 5.76
N MET A 47 4.73 2.91 5.01
CA MET A 47 6.05 3.29 5.56
C MET A 47 5.96 4.53 6.46
N ILE A 48 5.13 5.51 6.09
CA ILE A 48 4.87 6.71 6.90
C ILE A 48 4.36 6.30 8.29
N GLY A 49 3.43 5.35 8.36
CA GLY A 49 2.95 4.84 9.66
C GLY A 49 4.04 4.20 10.52
N ILE A 50 5.02 3.53 9.91
CA ILE A 50 6.16 2.92 10.61
C ILE A 50 7.12 4.02 11.10
N ILE A 51 7.44 4.98 10.24
CA ILE A 51 8.32 6.11 10.56
C ILE A 51 7.74 6.93 11.72
N LEU A 52 6.45 7.25 11.65
CA LEU A 52 5.73 7.96 12.71
C LEU A 52 5.80 7.22 14.05
N ARG A 53 5.67 5.90 14.03
CA ARG A 53 5.73 5.07 15.24
C ARG A 53 7.14 4.99 15.82
N ASP A 54 8.13 4.70 14.97
CA ASP A 54 9.47 4.29 15.41
C ASP A 54 10.41 5.49 15.60
N GLN A 55 10.29 6.55 14.79
CA GLN A 55 11.14 7.75 14.89
C GLN A 55 10.50 8.86 15.72
N TYR A 56 9.20 9.11 15.52
CA TYR A 56 8.50 10.25 16.13
C TYR A 56 7.70 9.87 17.38
N GLY A 57 7.64 8.59 17.75
CA GLY A 57 6.89 8.13 18.91
C GLY A 57 5.38 8.30 18.81
N ILE A 58 4.83 8.36 17.59
CA ILE A 58 3.39 8.45 17.34
C ILE A 58 2.85 7.05 17.03
N PRO A 59 2.24 6.33 17.99
CA PRO A 59 1.83 4.94 17.78
C PRO A 59 0.64 4.81 16.81
N LEU A 60 -0.33 5.73 16.88
CA LEU A 60 -1.55 5.69 16.07
C LEU A 60 -1.96 7.11 15.66
N VAL A 61 -1.77 7.44 14.38
CA VAL A 61 -2.19 8.73 13.79
C VAL A 61 -3.68 9.01 14.01
N ARG A 62 -4.52 7.96 13.89
CA ARG A 62 -5.97 8.06 14.08
C ARG A 62 -6.36 8.56 15.48
N GLN A 63 -5.56 8.28 16.52
CA GLN A 63 -5.88 8.71 17.88
C GLN A 63 -5.62 10.20 18.12
N ILE A 64 -4.73 10.81 17.34
CA ILE A 64 -4.36 12.22 17.48
C ILE A 64 -5.19 13.07 16.51
N VAL A 65 -5.20 12.70 15.23
CA VAL A 65 -5.83 13.50 14.16
C VAL A 65 -7.32 13.15 13.97
N GLY A 66 -7.74 11.96 14.40
CA GLY A 66 -9.09 11.43 14.13
C GLY A 66 -9.25 10.80 12.74
N LYS A 67 -8.29 11.02 11.84
CA LYS A 67 -8.29 10.54 10.45
C LYS A 67 -7.23 9.47 10.21
N LYS A 68 -7.41 8.64 9.18
CA LYS A 68 -6.36 7.72 8.70
C LYS A 68 -5.34 8.48 7.85
N VAL A 69 -4.10 7.98 7.78
CA VAL A 69 -3.05 8.55 6.91
C VAL A 69 -3.57 8.74 5.49
N THR A 70 -4.22 7.74 4.90
CA THR A 70 -4.79 7.83 3.54
C THR A 70 -5.81 8.95 3.37
N GLN A 71 -6.62 9.24 4.40
CA GLN A 71 -7.60 10.33 4.35
C GLN A 71 -6.93 11.70 4.42
N ILE A 72 -5.87 11.83 5.23
CA ILE A 72 -5.06 13.04 5.30
C ILE A 72 -4.44 13.33 3.91
N LEU A 73 -3.96 12.29 3.22
CA LEU A 73 -3.42 12.44 1.86
C LEU A 73 -4.46 12.83 0.82
N GLU A 74 -5.67 12.24 0.90
CA GLU A 74 -6.80 12.57 0.02
C GLU A 74 -7.21 14.04 0.19
N GLU A 75 -7.32 14.53 1.43
CA GLU A 75 -7.69 15.92 1.73
C GLU A 75 -6.63 16.93 1.28
N ARG A 76 -5.35 16.56 1.32
CA ARG A 76 -4.24 17.40 0.88
C ARG A 76 -3.96 17.29 -0.63
N GLY A 77 -4.70 16.46 -1.36
CA GLY A 77 -4.47 16.24 -2.80
C GLY A 77 -3.16 15.51 -3.13
N LEU A 78 -2.53 14.87 -2.15
CA LEU A 78 -1.27 14.12 -2.27
C LEU A 78 -1.49 12.61 -2.33
N ALA A 79 -2.75 12.17 -2.49
CA ALA A 79 -3.07 10.76 -2.59
C ALA A 79 -2.57 10.17 -3.93
N PRO A 80 -1.98 8.96 -3.90
CA PRO A 80 -1.58 8.30 -5.13
C PRO A 80 -2.81 7.91 -5.96
N GLN A 81 -2.72 8.06 -7.29
CA GLN A 81 -3.80 7.69 -8.22
C GLN A 81 -4.13 6.19 -8.15
N ILE A 82 -3.12 5.36 -7.89
CA ILE A 82 -3.27 3.92 -7.72
C ILE A 82 -3.06 3.59 -6.24
N PRO A 83 -3.96 2.81 -5.61
CA PRO A 83 -3.76 2.33 -4.25
C PRO A 83 -2.43 1.59 -4.06
N GLU A 84 -1.77 1.83 -2.92
CA GLU A 84 -0.44 1.28 -2.58
C GLU A 84 -0.37 -0.26 -2.70
N ASP A 85 -1.40 -0.95 -2.22
CA ASP A 85 -1.50 -2.41 -2.24
C ASP A 85 -1.57 -2.97 -3.67
N LEU A 86 -2.36 -2.34 -4.53
CA LEU A 86 -2.46 -2.70 -5.95
C LEU A 86 -1.13 -2.44 -6.67
N PHE A 87 -0.53 -1.28 -6.43
CA PHE A 87 0.77 -0.90 -7.00
C PHE A 87 1.89 -1.86 -6.59
N ASN A 88 1.93 -2.28 -5.32
CA ASN A 88 2.93 -3.25 -4.84
C ASN A 88 2.77 -4.63 -5.49
N LEU A 89 1.54 -5.08 -5.78
CA LEU A 89 1.33 -6.32 -6.54
C LEU A 89 1.76 -6.18 -7.99
N ILE A 90 1.50 -5.02 -8.62
CA ILE A 90 1.94 -4.72 -9.99
C ILE A 90 3.47 -4.75 -10.06
N ARG A 91 4.15 -4.06 -9.14
CA ARG A 91 5.62 -4.09 -9.01
C ARG A 91 6.14 -5.52 -8.87
N LYS A 92 5.49 -6.33 -8.03
CA LYS A 92 5.85 -7.76 -7.87
C LYS A 92 5.64 -8.55 -9.16
N ALA A 93 4.55 -8.32 -9.88
CA ALA A 93 4.28 -9.01 -11.15
C ALA A 93 5.33 -8.67 -12.20
N VAL A 94 5.71 -7.40 -12.33
CA VAL A 94 6.77 -6.93 -13.24
C VAL A 94 8.11 -7.62 -12.93
N ASN A 95 8.49 -7.71 -11.65
CA ASN A 95 9.73 -8.38 -11.26
C ASN A 95 9.72 -9.88 -11.60
N ILE A 96 8.60 -10.56 -11.35
CA ILE A 96 8.46 -11.99 -11.70
C ILE A 96 8.48 -12.17 -13.23
N ARG A 97 7.87 -11.24 -13.99
CA ARG A 97 7.87 -11.25 -15.45
C ARG A 97 9.30 -11.15 -16.00
N ARG A 98 10.09 -10.21 -15.48
CA ARG A 98 11.52 -10.06 -15.81
C ARG A 98 12.29 -11.35 -15.58
N HIS A 99 12.11 -11.97 -14.40
CA HIS A 99 12.73 -13.26 -14.07
C HIS A 99 12.34 -14.39 -15.04
N ILE A 100 11.06 -14.49 -15.42
CA ILE A 100 10.60 -15.52 -16.36
C ILE A 100 11.14 -15.29 -17.77
N ASN A 101 11.30 -14.04 -18.19
CA ASN A 101 11.90 -13.71 -19.48
C ASN A 101 13.36 -14.18 -19.56
N GLU A 102 14.11 -14.04 -18.46
CA GLU A 102 15.48 -14.55 -18.34
C GLU A 102 15.53 -16.09 -18.18
N TYR A 103 14.58 -16.67 -17.43
CA TYR A 103 14.52 -18.10 -17.12
C TYR A 103 13.15 -18.73 -17.44
N PRO A 104 12.85 -19.01 -18.73
CA PRO A 104 11.52 -19.48 -19.15
C PRO A 104 11.10 -20.86 -18.63
N ARG A 105 12.06 -21.67 -18.16
CA ARG A 105 11.81 -23.04 -17.68
C ARG A 105 11.34 -23.11 -16.22
N ASP A 106 11.35 -21.99 -15.49
CA ASP A 106 10.91 -21.93 -14.09
C ASP A 106 9.37 -21.99 -13.98
N LYS A 107 8.85 -23.21 -13.87
CA LYS A 107 7.41 -23.48 -13.71
C LYS A 107 6.85 -22.92 -12.40
N THR A 108 7.66 -22.81 -11.35
CA THR A 108 7.22 -22.32 -10.03
C THR A 108 7.00 -20.83 -10.09
N ALA A 109 7.92 -20.08 -10.69
CA ALA A 109 7.77 -18.65 -10.93
C ALA A 109 6.57 -18.35 -11.84
N LYS A 110 6.37 -19.14 -12.91
CA LYS A 110 5.21 -19.01 -13.81
C LYS A 110 3.88 -19.14 -13.06
N LYS A 111 3.73 -20.18 -12.23
CA LYS A 111 2.56 -20.33 -11.35
C LYS A 111 2.41 -19.16 -10.38
N GLY A 112 3.52 -18.68 -9.82
CA GLY A 112 3.54 -17.51 -8.94
C GLY A 112 3.05 -16.24 -9.64
N LEU A 113 3.42 -16.02 -10.90
CA LEU A 113 2.96 -14.91 -11.72
C LEU A 113 1.43 -14.98 -11.91
N GLU A 114 0.90 -16.13 -12.33
CA GLU A 114 -0.54 -16.34 -12.51
C GLU A 114 -1.34 -16.07 -11.22
N GLU A 115 -0.81 -16.48 -10.07
CA GLU A 115 -1.41 -16.18 -8.76
C GLU A 115 -1.41 -14.68 -8.44
N VAL A 116 -0.33 -13.97 -8.75
CA VAL A 116 -0.21 -12.52 -8.52
C VAL A 116 -1.14 -11.75 -9.46
N GLU A 117 -1.15 -12.06 -10.76
CA GLU A 117 -2.06 -11.44 -11.73
C GLU A 117 -3.53 -11.66 -11.35
N SER A 118 -3.87 -12.87 -10.89
CA SER A 118 -5.22 -13.17 -10.38
C SER A 118 -5.59 -12.32 -9.16
N LYS A 119 -4.64 -11.99 -8.28
CA LYS A 119 -4.87 -11.08 -7.14
C LYS A 119 -5.04 -9.64 -7.60
N ILE A 120 -4.23 -9.18 -8.55
CA ILE A 120 -4.34 -7.84 -9.15
C ILE A 120 -5.75 -7.65 -9.73
N ARG A 121 -6.22 -8.60 -10.56
CA ARG A 121 -7.57 -8.55 -11.16
C ARG A 121 -8.68 -8.48 -10.10
N ARG A 122 -8.53 -9.23 -9.00
CA ARG A 122 -9.49 -9.20 -7.88
C ARG A 122 -9.51 -7.87 -7.14
N LEU A 123 -8.35 -7.30 -6.83
CA LEU A 123 -8.27 -5.99 -6.17
C LEU A 123 -8.72 -4.86 -7.08
N ALA A 124 -8.38 -4.91 -8.36
CA ALA A 124 -8.87 -3.96 -9.35
C ALA A 124 -10.40 -3.93 -9.40
N ARG A 125 -11.05 -5.11 -9.41
CA ARG A 125 -12.51 -5.20 -9.33
C ARG A 125 -13.08 -4.56 -8.06
N TYR A 126 -12.43 -4.78 -6.91
CA TYR A 126 -12.84 -4.15 -5.65
C TYR A 126 -12.73 -2.63 -5.73
N TYR A 127 -11.59 -2.08 -6.15
CA TYR A 127 -11.39 -0.64 -6.19
C TYR A 127 -12.23 0.08 -7.25
N LYS A 128 -12.58 -0.60 -8.35
CA LYS A 128 -13.61 -0.15 -9.29
C LYS A 128 -14.98 -0.01 -8.64
N GLY A 129 -15.38 -1.01 -7.83
CA GLY A 129 -16.66 -0.97 -7.11
C GLY A 129 -16.72 0.12 -6.04
N VAL A 130 -15.59 0.43 -5.40
CA VAL A 130 -15.48 1.50 -4.39
C VAL A 130 -15.33 2.90 -5.03
N GLY A 131 -15.07 2.98 -6.34
CA GLY A 131 -14.87 4.26 -7.05
C GLY A 131 -13.47 4.88 -6.86
N LYS A 132 -12.50 4.11 -6.34
CA LYS A 132 -11.10 4.55 -6.22
C LYS A 132 -10.29 4.36 -7.50
N LEU A 133 -10.83 3.64 -8.47
CA LEU A 133 -10.20 3.36 -9.75
C LEU A 133 -11.22 3.59 -10.87
N PRO A 134 -10.81 4.13 -12.04
CA PRO A 134 -11.70 4.28 -13.19
C PRO A 134 -12.31 2.94 -13.61
N GLN A 135 -13.56 2.95 -14.07
CA GLN A 135 -14.24 1.71 -14.52
C GLN A 135 -13.53 1.07 -15.72
N GLU A 136 -12.95 1.90 -16.60
CA GLU A 136 -12.17 1.46 -17.76
C GLU A 136 -10.78 0.93 -17.42
N TRP A 137 -10.34 1.03 -16.15
CA TRP A 137 -9.00 0.61 -15.77
C TRP A 137 -8.81 -0.90 -15.98
N ALA A 138 -7.82 -1.31 -16.77
CA ALA A 138 -7.51 -2.72 -17.00
C ALA A 138 -6.03 -2.99 -16.73
N TYR A 139 -5.75 -4.15 -16.15
CA TYR A 139 -4.36 -4.58 -15.96
C TYR A 139 -3.80 -5.08 -17.29
N ASP A 140 -2.76 -4.39 -17.75
CA ASP A 140 -1.98 -4.72 -18.94
C ASP A 140 -0.50 -4.84 -18.52
N PRO A 141 0.16 -5.98 -18.75
CA PRO A 141 1.57 -6.18 -18.40
C PRO A 141 2.51 -5.15 -19.00
N ALA A 142 2.29 -4.70 -20.25
CA ALA A 142 3.17 -3.73 -20.91
C ALA A 142 3.04 -2.35 -20.24
N LYS A 143 1.80 -1.93 -19.93
CA LYS A 143 1.55 -0.68 -19.20
C LYS A 143 2.06 -0.75 -17.76
N ALA A 144 1.98 -1.92 -17.14
CA ALA A 144 2.47 -2.13 -15.78
C ALA A 144 3.97 -1.89 -15.65
N GLU A 145 4.78 -2.28 -16.63
CA GLU A 145 6.22 -2.01 -16.64
C GLU A 145 6.52 -0.51 -16.67
N LEU A 146 5.81 0.23 -17.52
CA LEU A 146 5.93 1.69 -17.63
C LEU A 146 5.52 2.41 -16.32
N LEU A 147 4.42 1.95 -15.70
CA LEU A 147 3.93 2.51 -14.43
C LEU A 147 4.94 2.34 -13.29
N VAL A 148 5.66 1.21 -13.25
CA VAL A 148 6.66 0.95 -12.22
C VAL A 148 7.95 1.74 -12.50
N ALA A 149 8.34 1.85 -13.77
CA ALA A 149 9.52 2.60 -14.18
C ALA A 149 9.38 4.11 -13.89
N GLY A 150 8.20 4.69 -14.15
CA GLY A 150 7.92 6.11 -13.90
C GLY A 150 7.70 6.49 -12.43
N ALA A 151 7.60 5.51 -11.53
CA ALA A 151 7.43 5.69 -10.09
C ALA A 151 8.71 5.37 -9.29
N SER A 152 9.82 5.10 -10.00
CA SER A 152 11.14 4.85 -9.41
C SER A 152 12.00 6.11 -9.44
#